data_AF-X0W0D9-F1
#
_entry.id   AF-X0W0D9-F1
#
_cell.length_a   1.000
_cell.length_b   1.000
_cell.length_c   1.000
_cell.angle_alpha   90.00
_cell.angle_beta   90.00
_cell.angle_gamma   90.00
#
_symmetry.space_group_name_H-M   'P 1'
#
loop_
_entity.id
_entity.type
_entity.pdbx_description
1 polymer ?
#
loop_
_entity_poly.entity_id
_entity_poly.type
_entity_poly.pdbx_seq_one_letter_code
_entity_poly.pdbx_strand_id
1 'polypeptide(L)' 'MLIGIDASRANQGHKSGTEWYSYYLIRWFAKLDNKNQYILYTNKPLRGGLLD' A
#
# COMPACT_ATOMS: atom_id res chain seq x y z
N MET A 1 -6.90 13.49 -7.58
CA MET A 1 -7.42 12.46 -8.51
C MET A 1 -7.59 11.15 -7.75
N LEU A 2 -8.48 10.27 -8.17
CA LEU A 2 -8.61 8.93 -7.60
C LEU A 2 -7.64 7.96 -8.30
N ILE A 3 -6.74 7.33 -7.53
CA ILE A 3 -5.69 6.44 -8.04
C ILE A 3 -5.84 5.07 -7.39
N GLY A 4 -5.92 4.03 -8.21
CA GLY A 4 -5.89 2.64 -7.75
C GLY A 4 -4.46 2.12 -7.66
N ILE A 5 -4.12 1.45 -6.56
CA ILE A 5 -2.83 0.76 -6.39
C ILE A 5 -3.10 -0.72 -6.09
N ASP A 6 -2.46 -1.62 -6.84
CA ASP A 6 -2.37 -3.02 -6.42
C ASP A 6 -1.38 -3.14 -5.25
N ALA A 7 -1.93 -3.36 -4.06
CA ALA A 7 -1.18 -3.52 -2.83
C ALA A 7 -0.97 -5.00 -2.45
N SER A 8 -1.26 -5.95 -3.34
CA SER A 8 -1.20 -7.39 -3.03
C SER A 8 0.19 -7.83 -2.55
N ARG A 9 1.27 -7.26 -3.09
CA ARG A 9 2.64 -7.50 -2.61
C ARG A 9 2.89 -6.86 -1.25
N ALA A 10 2.55 -5.58 -1.09
CA ALA A 10 2.70 -4.86 0.17
C ALA A 10 1.89 -5.50 1.32
N ASN A 11 0.78 -6.15 1.01
CA ASN A 11 -0.11 -6.80 1.96
C ASN A 11 0.32 -8.23 2.35
N GLN A 12 1.43 -8.75 1.81
CA GLN A 12 1.91 -10.08 2.20
C GLN A 12 2.38 -10.11 3.67
N GLY A 13 2.12 -11.24 4.34
CA GLY A 13 2.53 -11.45 5.74
C GLY A 13 4.04 -11.56 5.88
N HIS A 14 4.69 -12.35 5.02
CA HIS A 14 6.14 -12.39 4.89
C HIS A 14 6.56 -11.42 3.79
N LYS A 15 7.46 -10.48 4.11
CA LYS A 15 7.91 -9.44 3.19
C LYS A 15 9.39 -9.62 2.85
N SER A 16 9.70 -9.65 1.57
CA SER A 16 11.06 -9.54 1.05
C SER A 16 11.27 -8.15 0.42
N GLY A 17 12.35 -7.95 -0.35
CA GLY A 17 12.72 -6.64 -0.89
C GLY A 17 11.59 -5.92 -1.65
N THR A 18 10.91 -6.63 -2.57
CA THR A 18 9.82 -6.02 -3.36
C THR A 18 8.60 -5.71 -2.50
N GLU A 19 8.22 -6.59 -1.57
CA GLU A 19 7.08 -6.33 -0.68
C GLU A 19 7.36 -5.14 0.25
N TRP A 20 8.59 -5.02 0.77
CA TRP A 20 8.99 -3.86 1.57
C TRP A 20 9.02 -2.58 0.76
N TYR A 21 9.56 -2.62 -0.46
CA TYR A 21 9.57 -1.48 -1.37
C TYR A 21 8.15 -0.97 -1.64
N SER A 22 7.24 -1.87 -2.06
CA SER A 22 5.84 -1.51 -2.30
C SER A 22 5.15 -0.99 -1.04
N TYR A 23 5.39 -1.61 0.13
CA TYR A 23 4.84 -1.16 1.40
C TYR A 23 5.24 0.28 1.73
N TYR A 24 6.55 0.58 1.72
CA TYR A 24 7.02 1.91 2.06
C TYR A 24 6.60 2.96 1.03
N LEU A 25 6.58 2.61 -0.26
CA LEU A 25 6.12 3.53 -1.29
C LEU A 25 4.68 3.98 -1.04
N ILE A 26 3.78 3.03 -0.72
CA ILE A 26 2.38 3.32 -0.38
C ILE A 26 2.31 4.22 0.88
N ARG A 27 3.07 3.88 1.93
CA ARG A 27 3.11 4.69 3.16
C ARG A 27 3.58 6.12 2.91
N TRP A 28 4.58 6.29 2.06
CA TRP A 28 5.11 7.61 1.73
C TRP A 28 4.15 8.40 0.85
N PHE A 29 3.41 7.78 -0.06
CA PHE A 29 2.31 8.45 -0.76
C PHE A 29 1.24 8.93 0.20
N ALA A 30 0.77 8.08 1.11
CA ALA A 30 -0.23 8.46 2.11
C ALA A 30 0.26 9.61 3.02
N LYS A 31 1.57 9.70 3.27
CA LYS A 31 2.18 10.74 4.13
C LYS A 31 2.42 12.06 3.40
N LEU A 32 2.79 12.03 2.11
CA LEU A 32 3.29 13.19 1.38
C LEU A 32 2.28 13.77 0.39
N ASP A 33 1.40 12.95 -0.18
CA ASP A 33 0.45 13.40 -1.19
C ASP A 33 -0.91 13.71 -0.57
N ASN A 34 -1.13 15.00 -0.32
CA ASN A 34 -2.39 15.53 0.21
C ASN A 34 -3.40 15.93 -0.89
N LYS A 35 -3.09 15.69 -2.18
CA LYS A 35 -3.92 16.10 -3.32
C LYS A 35 -4.69 14.93 -3.94
N ASN A 36 -4.12 13.73 -3.86
CA ASN A 36 -4.71 12.54 -4.45
C ASN A 36 -5.39 11.65 -3.40
N GLN A 37 -6.36 10.87 -3.86
CA GLN A 37 -7.00 9.82 -3.07
C GLN A 37 -6.57 8.48 -3.63
N TYR A 38 -6.24 7.55 -2.74
CA TYR A 38 -5.72 6.25 -3.11
C TYR A 38 -6.65 5.13 -2.64
N ILE A 39 -6.94 4.18 -3.54
CA ILE A 39 -7.66 2.94 -3.20
C ILE A 39 -6.68 1.79 -3.35
N LEU A 40 -6.52 1.01 -2.28
CA LEU A 40 -5.65 -0.17 -2.27
C LEU A 40 -6.46 -1.42 -2.63
N TYR A 41 -6.12 -2.04 -3.75
CA TYR A 41 -6.66 -3.34 -4.14
C TYR A 41 -5.77 -4.45 -3.60
N THR A 42 -6.39 -5.45 -2.98
CA THR A 42 -5.69 -6.61 -2.45
C THR A 42 -6.54 -7.87 -2.66
N ASN A 43 -5.87 -8.99 -2.89
CA ASN A 43 -6.53 -10.30 -3.02
C ASN A 43 -6.81 -10.98 -1.66
N LYS A 44 -6.38 -10.35 -0.56
CA LYS A 44 -6.55 -10.81 0.82
C LYS A 44 -6.85 -9.61 1.70
N PRO A 45 -7.56 -9.75 2.83
CA PRO A 45 -7.80 -8.64 3.75
C PRO A 45 -6.51 -7.89 4.08
N LEU A 46 -6.59 -6.56 4.14
CA LEU A 46 -5.47 -5.71 4.50
C LEU A 46 -4.93 -6.10 5.89
N ARG A 47 -3.63 -5.91 6.12
CA ARG A 47 -2.95 -6.31 7.35
C ARG A 47 -1.92 -5.27 7.78
N GLY A 48 -1.75 -5.16 9.10
CA GLY A 48 -0.71 -4.34 9.72
C GLY A 48 -0.80 -2.89 9.26
N GLY A 49 0.34 -2.31 8.88
CA GLY A 49 0.47 -0.92 8.47
C GLY A 49 -0.19 -0.53 7.14
N LEU A 50 -1.12 -1.31 6.60
CA LEU A 50 -1.95 -0.90 5.46
C LEU A 50 -3.44 -0.79 5.83
N LEU A 51 -3.77 -1.04 7.11
CA LEU A 51 -5.11 -0.91 7.68
C LEU A 51 -5.31 0.39 8.48
N ASP A 52 -4.23 1.05 8.86
CA ASP A 52 -4.19 2.22 9.76
C ASP A 52 -4.40 3.56 9.04
#